data_AF-A0A934XW37-F1
#
_entry.id   AF-A0A934XW37-F1
#
_cell.length_a   1.000
_cell.length_b   1.000
_cell.length_c   1.000
_cell.angle_alpha   90.00
_cell.angle_beta   90.00
_cell.angle_gamma   90.00
#
_symmetry.space_group_name_H-M   'P 1'
#
loop_
_entity.id
_entity.type
_entity.pdbx_description
1 polymer ?
#
loop_
_entity_poly.entity_id
_entity_poly.type
_entity_poly.pdbx_seq_one_letter_code
_entity_poly.pdbx_strand_id
1 'polypeptide(L)'
;MTHSVAQSTTLTCPACRRPFPAEVWLIVDTAERPDLLARIQDGSLHAIPCPHCRHAGAVDAPLLLYRPGQTPPILFSPAERTSTEQDQEHARGLLGLLHDRLGSEWQDTWLAQGLNAVPRQLLPTALSGDPEAALRELQDDLQSEIERLQRQDPTANERLQAAAREAQEAMSNPFWASLQALLQADSMASLLHVAQDHPALLTDESAARIAEAAANARRQGAEQAANDLEQRYQLLRNTQRAAQEAGLSPEQTLAATTVLEQGLHDTPDLAGVSALGQTIQTFVNARTWDDSQQIVEQHPELLSDKADVLFGQLIAAAQASQVDGGAAELEEHRDLLRRCREVGIPRAFAEKVLPPEALAEAERLGLAPEEFLAAARAAQDMPPALREVLAELAANGAEIHSAEDLERALASRPDLQAKLEAAAPARGADMPSELQPILEQLSQPAHY
;
A
#
# COMPACT_ATOMS: atom_id res chain seq x y z
N MET A 1 -10.39 -6.48 -44.87
CA MET A 1 -8.91 -6.51 -44.76
C MET A 1 -8.58 -7.48 -43.64
N THR A 2 -7.32 -7.86 -43.41
CA THR A 2 -7.00 -8.72 -42.26
C THR A 2 -6.81 -7.84 -41.01
N HIS A 3 -7.72 -7.97 -40.04
CA HIS A 3 -7.71 -7.23 -38.78
C HIS A 3 -6.90 -7.98 -37.71
N SER A 4 -6.85 -9.31 -37.83
CA SER A 4 -6.07 -10.18 -36.95
C SER A 4 -4.57 -9.96 -37.13
N VAL A 5 -3.83 -9.86 -36.03
CA VAL A 5 -2.39 -9.57 -36.02
C VAL A 5 -1.64 -10.63 -35.21
N ALA A 6 -0.61 -11.19 -35.83
CA ALA A 6 0.39 -12.01 -35.18
C ALA A 6 1.76 -11.31 -35.22
N GLN A 7 2.54 -11.52 -34.16
CA GLN A 7 3.94 -11.15 -34.09
C GLN A 7 4.80 -12.41 -34.25
N SER A 8 5.72 -12.39 -35.21
CA SER A 8 6.77 -13.41 -35.31
C SER A 8 7.84 -13.15 -34.27
N THR A 9 8.10 -14.13 -33.41
CA THR A 9 9.15 -14.06 -32.39
C THR A 9 9.89 -15.39 -32.28
N THR A 10 11.07 -15.38 -31.66
CA THR A 10 11.84 -16.60 -31.35
C THR A 10 11.63 -16.96 -29.90
N LEU A 11 10.98 -18.10 -29.64
CA LEU A 11 10.74 -18.61 -28.30
C LEU A 11 11.82 -19.61 -27.92
N THR A 12 12.24 -19.61 -26.65
CA THR A 12 13.12 -20.64 -26.11
C THR A 12 12.30 -21.67 -25.34
N CYS A 13 12.33 -22.94 -25.76
CA CYS A 13 11.61 -23.99 -25.06
C CYS A 13 12.19 -24.22 -23.65
N PRO A 14 11.41 -24.17 -22.56
CA PRO A 14 11.94 -24.38 -21.21
C PRO A 14 12.44 -25.82 -20.99
N ALA A 15 11.83 -26.82 -21.65
CA ALA A 15 12.22 -28.22 -21.51
C ALA A 15 13.54 -28.58 -22.21
N CYS A 16 13.69 -28.25 -23.50
CA CYS A 16 14.86 -28.66 -24.29
C CYS A 16 15.86 -27.52 -24.57
N ARG A 17 15.53 -26.29 -24.16
CA ARG A 17 16.34 -25.05 -24.33
C ARG A 17 16.68 -24.67 -25.77
N ARG A 18 16.00 -25.26 -26.75
CA ARG A 18 16.19 -24.91 -28.17
C ARG A 18 15.30 -23.72 -28.55
N PRO A 19 15.86 -22.69 -29.19
CA PRO A 19 15.07 -21.62 -29.76
C PRO A 19 14.29 -22.12 -30.97
N PHE A 20 13.06 -21.65 -31.15
CA PHE A 20 12.25 -21.94 -32.33
C PHE A 20 11.39 -20.71 -32.70
N PRO A 21 11.17 -20.46 -34.01
CA PRO A 21 10.29 -19.39 -34.45
C PRO A 21 8.84 -19.75 -34.14
N ALA A 22 8.06 -18.78 -33.68
CA ALA A 22 6.64 -18.92 -33.39
C ALA A 22 5.89 -17.63 -33.74
N GLU A 23 4.62 -17.79 -34.13
CA GLU A 23 3.69 -16.69 -34.32
C GLU A 23 2.82 -16.54 -33.07
N VAL A 24 2.92 -15.38 -32.42
CA VAL A 24 2.14 -15.04 -31.23
C VAL A 24 1.03 -14.08 -31.64
N TRP A 25 -0.22 -14.52 -31.52
CA TRP A 25 -1.38 -13.72 -31.88
C TRP A 25 -1.65 -12.65 -30.82
N LEU A 26 -1.75 -11.39 -31.25
CA LEU A 26 -1.97 -10.23 -30.37
C LEU A 26 -3.34 -9.58 -30.60
N ILE A 27 -3.86 -9.65 -31.83
CA ILE A 27 -5.22 -9.18 -32.17
C ILE A 27 -5.92 -10.32 -32.91
N VAL A 28 -7.14 -10.65 -32.49
CA VAL A 28 -7.99 -11.63 -33.17
C VAL A 28 -9.35 -11.01 -33.45
N ASP A 29 -9.67 -10.86 -34.73
CA ASP A 29 -11.04 -10.63 -35.17
C ASP A 29 -11.76 -11.98 -35.21
N THR A 30 -12.76 -12.14 -34.35
CA THR A 30 -13.45 -13.41 -34.14
C THR A 30 -14.31 -13.83 -35.33
N ALA A 31 -14.74 -12.87 -36.17
CA ALA A 31 -15.47 -13.17 -37.40
C ALA A 31 -14.51 -13.50 -38.56
N GLU A 32 -13.35 -12.86 -38.58
CA GLU A 32 -12.29 -13.14 -39.57
C GLU A 32 -11.62 -14.51 -39.33
N ARG A 33 -11.33 -14.84 -38.06
CA ARG A 33 -10.55 -16.03 -37.66
C ARG A 33 -11.31 -16.89 -36.65
N PRO A 34 -12.37 -17.60 -37.07
CA PRO A 34 -13.12 -18.50 -36.20
C PRO A 34 -12.27 -19.68 -35.69
N ASP A 35 -11.21 -20.06 -36.42
CA ASP A 35 -10.22 -21.04 -35.99
C ASP A 35 -9.43 -20.57 -34.76
N LEU A 36 -9.07 -19.28 -34.70
CA LEU A 36 -8.40 -18.71 -33.53
C LEU A 36 -9.38 -18.51 -32.38
N LEU A 37 -10.64 -18.17 -32.65
CA LEU A 37 -11.68 -18.12 -31.63
C LEU A 37 -11.84 -19.47 -30.92
N ALA A 38 -11.91 -20.58 -31.67
CA ALA A 38 -11.98 -21.91 -31.08
C ALA A 38 -10.78 -22.20 -30.16
N ARG A 39 -9.58 -21.78 -30.59
CA ARG A 39 -8.35 -21.91 -29.79
C ARG A 39 -8.31 -21.00 -28.56
N ILE A 40 -9.06 -19.90 -28.55
CA ILE A 40 -9.22 -19.06 -27.36
C ILE A 40 -10.18 -19.73 -26.38
N GLN A 41 -11.27 -20.30 -26.89
CA GLN A 41 -12.28 -20.99 -26.09
C GLN A 41 -11.74 -22.26 -25.42
N ASP A 42 -10.85 -22.99 -26.07
CA ASP A 42 -10.20 -24.19 -25.49
C ASP A 42 -8.87 -23.89 -24.75
N GLY A 43 -8.46 -22.61 -24.66
CA GLY A 43 -7.24 -22.18 -23.98
C GLY A 43 -5.93 -22.47 -24.73
N SER A 44 -5.97 -22.99 -25.96
CA SER A 44 -4.77 -23.40 -26.72
C SER A 44 -4.12 -22.31 -27.58
N LEU A 45 -4.67 -21.09 -27.66
CA LEU A 45 -4.16 -20.04 -28.57
C LEU A 45 -2.68 -19.72 -28.31
N HIS A 46 -2.31 -19.53 -27.04
CA HIS A 46 -0.94 -19.22 -26.62
C HIS A 46 -0.18 -20.42 -26.05
N ALA A 47 -0.77 -21.62 -26.14
CA ALA A 47 -0.08 -22.88 -25.82
C ALA A 47 0.64 -23.39 -27.08
N ILE A 48 1.88 -22.94 -27.30
CA ILE A 48 2.64 -23.26 -28.52
C ILE A 48 3.53 -24.48 -28.26
N PRO A 49 3.28 -25.63 -28.91
CA PRO A 49 4.09 -26.83 -28.71
C PRO A 49 5.47 -26.66 -29.36
N CYS A 50 6.52 -26.95 -28.60
CA CYS A 50 7.89 -26.92 -29.12
C CYS A 50 8.05 -27.95 -30.25
N PRO A 51 8.54 -27.57 -31.45
CA PRO A 51 8.70 -28.50 -32.58
C PRO A 51 9.77 -29.57 -32.34
N HIS A 52 10.65 -29.38 -31.34
CA HIS A 52 11.74 -30.31 -31.05
C HIS A 52 11.38 -31.38 -30.01
N CYS A 53 10.62 -31.03 -28.99
CA CYS A 53 10.33 -31.93 -27.86
C CYS A 53 8.85 -32.08 -27.54
N ARG A 54 7.96 -31.34 -28.23
CA ARG A 54 6.51 -31.32 -28.04
C ARG A 54 6.04 -30.82 -26.67
N HIS A 55 6.93 -30.28 -25.84
CA HIS A 55 6.53 -29.57 -24.62
C HIS A 55 5.66 -28.37 -25.01
N ALA A 56 4.45 -28.32 -24.47
CA ALA A 56 3.52 -27.20 -24.64
C ALA A 56 3.79 -26.18 -23.53
N GLY A 57 4.44 -25.07 -23.88
CA GLY A 57 4.61 -23.93 -22.98
C GLY A 57 3.57 -22.87 -23.29
N ALA A 58 3.02 -22.24 -22.25
CA ALA A 58 2.20 -21.05 -22.41
C ALA A 58 3.10 -19.85 -22.72
N VAL A 59 2.74 -19.08 -23.74
CA VAL A 59 3.36 -17.79 -24.03
C VAL A 59 2.57 -16.71 -23.30
N ASP A 60 3.28 -15.94 -22.48
CA ASP A 60 2.69 -14.81 -21.77
C ASP A 60 2.67 -13.57 -22.68
N ALA A 61 1.53 -13.33 -23.34
CA ALA A 61 1.36 -12.21 -24.27
C ALA A 61 -0.06 -11.60 -24.17
N PRO A 62 -0.17 -10.26 -24.28
CA PRO A 62 -1.47 -9.59 -24.29
C PRO A 62 -2.27 -9.98 -25.54
N LEU A 63 -3.60 -9.97 -25.42
CA LEU A 63 -4.51 -10.31 -26.51
C LEU A 63 -5.69 -9.34 -26.55
N LEU A 64 -5.95 -8.77 -27.72
CA LEU A 64 -7.13 -7.98 -28.02
C LEU A 64 -8.08 -8.80 -28.91
N LEU A 65 -9.34 -8.91 -28.51
CA LEU A 65 -10.39 -9.58 -29.27
C LEU A 65 -11.34 -8.55 -29.85
N TYR A 66 -11.49 -8.55 -31.18
CA TYR A 66 -12.54 -7.81 -31.86
C TYR A 66 -13.67 -8.76 -32.23
N ARG A 67 -14.87 -8.45 -31.72
CA ARG A 67 -16.08 -9.26 -31.80
C ARG A 67 -17.18 -8.47 -32.52
N PRO A 68 -17.17 -8.38 -33.86
CA PRO A 68 -18.12 -7.55 -34.59
C PRO A 68 -19.57 -7.97 -34.29
N GLY A 69 -20.42 -6.99 -33.94
CA GLY A 69 -21.82 -7.20 -33.61
C GLY A 69 -22.11 -7.79 -32.23
N GLN A 70 -21.08 -8.06 -31.42
CA GLN A 70 -21.22 -8.53 -30.04
C GLN A 70 -21.13 -7.37 -29.04
N THR A 71 -21.69 -7.56 -27.84
CA THR A 71 -21.53 -6.62 -26.72
C THR A 71 -20.79 -7.31 -25.57
N PRO A 72 -19.65 -6.79 -25.11
CA PRO A 72 -18.87 -5.71 -25.72
C PRO A 72 -18.22 -6.15 -27.06
N PRO A 73 -17.96 -5.20 -27.98
CA PRO A 73 -17.33 -5.49 -29.28
C PRO A 73 -15.82 -5.66 -29.18
N ILE A 74 -15.20 -5.17 -28.10
CA ILE A 74 -13.77 -5.32 -27.85
C ILE A 74 -13.56 -5.88 -26.44
N LEU A 75 -12.73 -6.92 -26.33
CA LEU A 75 -12.21 -7.42 -25.06
C LEU A 75 -10.68 -7.34 -25.09
N PHE A 76 -10.10 -6.99 -23.95
CA PHE A 76 -8.66 -7.02 -23.73
C PHE A 76 -8.32 -8.09 -22.70
N SER A 77 -7.30 -8.89 -22.97
CA SER A 77 -6.76 -9.87 -22.02
C SER A 77 -5.30 -9.53 -21.76
N PRO A 78 -4.96 -9.07 -20.54
CA PRO A 78 -3.59 -8.72 -20.21
C PRO A 78 -2.68 -9.96 -20.20
N ALA A 79 -1.38 -9.71 -20.24
CA ALA A 79 -0.40 -10.72 -19.90
C ALA A 79 -0.47 -11.02 -18.39
N GLU A 80 -0.07 -12.22 -17.96
CA GLU A 80 -0.15 -12.64 -16.55
C GLU A 80 0.89 -11.92 -15.68
N ARG A 81 2.02 -11.48 -16.26
CA ARG A 81 3.14 -10.88 -15.53
C ARG A 81 3.37 -9.40 -15.84
N THR A 82 2.30 -8.63 -15.93
CA THR A 82 2.33 -7.18 -16.18
C THR A 82 1.73 -6.38 -15.04
N SER A 83 2.25 -5.16 -14.85
CA SER A 83 1.65 -4.15 -13.97
C SER A 83 0.47 -3.46 -14.65
N THR A 84 -0.37 -2.78 -13.89
CA THR A 84 -1.50 -2.01 -14.42
C THR A 84 -1.08 -0.97 -15.47
N GLU A 85 0.07 -0.31 -15.27
CA GLU A 85 0.60 0.66 -16.24
C GLU A 85 1.04 -0.02 -17.55
N GLN A 86 1.71 -1.18 -17.45
CA GLN A 86 2.08 -1.98 -18.62
C GLN A 86 0.84 -2.51 -19.38
N ASP A 87 -0.21 -2.91 -18.65
CA ASP A 87 -1.48 -3.33 -19.25
C ASP A 87 -2.15 -2.19 -20.03
N GLN A 88 -2.15 -0.98 -19.46
CA GLN A 88 -2.68 0.21 -20.13
C GLN A 88 -1.89 0.52 -21.41
N GLU A 89 -0.56 0.45 -21.37
CA GLU A 89 0.28 0.69 -22.53
C GLU A 89 0.09 -0.36 -23.62
N HIS A 90 0.04 -1.64 -23.25
CA HIS A 90 -0.26 -2.73 -24.19
C HIS A 90 -1.65 -2.57 -24.82
N ALA A 91 -2.67 -2.29 -24.01
CA ALA A 91 -4.02 -2.05 -24.49
C ALA A 91 -4.06 -0.88 -25.48
N ARG A 92 -3.43 0.25 -25.14
CA ARG A 92 -3.35 1.44 -25.99
C ARG A 92 -2.70 1.14 -27.33
N GLY A 93 -1.57 0.42 -27.31
CA GLY A 93 -0.86 0.01 -28.53
C GLY A 93 -1.69 -0.91 -29.44
N LEU A 94 -2.33 -1.93 -28.86
CA LEU A 94 -3.17 -2.87 -29.62
C LEU A 94 -4.44 -2.21 -30.16
N LEU A 95 -5.06 -1.31 -29.39
CA LEU A 95 -6.24 -0.55 -29.83
C LEU A 95 -5.90 0.38 -30.99
N GLY A 96 -4.76 1.08 -30.93
CA GLY A 96 -4.28 1.92 -32.04
C GLY A 96 -4.07 1.11 -33.31
N LEU A 97 -3.45 -0.07 -33.19
CA LEU A 97 -3.25 -0.96 -34.34
C LEU A 97 -4.58 -1.49 -34.91
N LEU A 98 -5.54 -1.86 -34.06
CA LEU A 98 -6.86 -2.29 -34.50
C LEU A 98 -7.63 -1.15 -35.17
N HIS A 99 -7.58 0.05 -34.60
CA HIS A 99 -8.18 1.27 -35.17
C HIS A 99 -7.67 1.53 -36.59
N ASP A 100 -6.36 1.52 -36.79
CA ASP A 100 -5.74 1.76 -38.10
C ASP A 100 -6.13 0.69 -39.14
N ARG A 101 -6.37 -0.55 -38.69
CA ARG A 101 -6.78 -1.67 -39.55
C ARG A 101 -8.26 -1.62 -39.94
N LEU A 102 -9.12 -1.19 -39.02
CA LEU A 102 -10.57 -1.06 -39.25
C LEU A 102 -10.91 0.21 -40.03
N GLY A 103 -10.13 1.28 -39.89
CA GLY A 103 -10.35 2.54 -40.57
C GLY A 103 -11.76 3.07 -40.32
N SER A 104 -12.56 3.21 -41.38
CA SER A 104 -13.95 3.71 -41.26
C SER A 104 -14.91 2.74 -40.57
N GLU A 105 -14.53 1.48 -40.35
CA GLU A 105 -15.36 0.53 -39.60
C GLU A 105 -15.25 0.71 -38.07
N TRP A 106 -14.25 1.46 -37.60
CA TRP A 106 -14.08 1.79 -36.19
C TRP A 106 -15.21 2.68 -35.69
N GLN A 107 -15.64 2.47 -34.44
CA GLN A 107 -16.62 3.32 -33.77
C GLN A 107 -16.11 3.71 -32.39
N ASP A 108 -15.95 5.01 -32.15
CA ASP A 108 -15.46 5.54 -30.86
C ASP A 108 -16.36 5.17 -29.67
N THR A 109 -17.64 4.90 -29.94
CA THR A 109 -18.62 4.49 -28.93
C THR A 109 -18.29 3.14 -28.29
N TRP A 110 -17.52 2.27 -28.95
CA TRP A 110 -17.16 0.96 -28.43
C TRP A 110 -16.35 1.01 -27.13
N LEU A 111 -15.64 2.11 -26.90
CA LEU A 111 -14.81 2.33 -25.71
C LEU A 111 -15.40 3.38 -24.76
N ALA A 112 -16.62 3.86 -25.01
CA ALA A 112 -17.23 4.93 -24.21
C ALA A 112 -17.44 4.55 -22.73
N GLN A 113 -17.58 3.26 -22.42
CA GLN A 113 -17.70 2.73 -21.06
C GLN A 113 -16.36 2.18 -20.51
N GLY A 114 -15.25 2.43 -21.20
CA GLY A 114 -13.95 1.86 -20.92
C GLY A 114 -13.70 0.52 -21.63
N LEU A 115 -12.44 0.08 -21.60
CA LEU A 115 -12.01 -1.19 -22.18
C LEU A 115 -12.26 -2.33 -21.19
N ASN A 116 -13.03 -3.33 -21.61
CA ASN A 116 -13.29 -4.51 -20.79
C ASN A 116 -12.07 -5.44 -20.76
N ALA A 117 -11.37 -5.43 -19.62
CA ALA A 117 -10.26 -6.33 -19.35
C ALA A 117 -10.77 -7.67 -18.78
N VAL A 118 -10.36 -8.79 -19.36
CA VAL A 118 -10.72 -10.15 -18.96
C VAL A 118 -9.44 -10.99 -18.80
N PRO A 119 -9.12 -11.48 -17.58
CA PRO A 119 -8.00 -12.39 -17.38
C PRO A 119 -8.04 -13.58 -18.32
N ARG A 120 -6.86 -14.06 -18.76
CA ARG A 120 -6.74 -15.09 -19.80
C ARG A 120 -7.56 -16.34 -19.49
N GLN A 121 -7.60 -16.76 -18.23
CA GLN A 121 -8.29 -17.96 -17.79
C GLN A 121 -9.82 -17.81 -17.83
N LEU A 122 -10.33 -16.58 -17.83
CA LEU A 122 -11.76 -16.26 -17.87
C LEU A 122 -12.26 -15.97 -19.29
N LEU A 123 -11.38 -15.94 -20.30
CA LEU A 123 -11.78 -15.71 -21.69
C LEU A 123 -12.76 -16.77 -22.22
N PRO A 124 -12.59 -18.09 -21.98
CA PRO A 124 -13.57 -19.09 -22.40
C PRO A 124 -14.98 -18.78 -21.88
N THR A 125 -15.10 -18.40 -20.60
CA THR A 125 -16.35 -18.01 -19.94
C THR A 125 -16.91 -16.70 -20.49
N ALA A 126 -16.07 -15.69 -20.72
CA ALA A 126 -16.51 -14.41 -21.28
C ALA A 126 -16.93 -14.51 -22.77
N LEU A 127 -16.52 -15.57 -23.45
CA LEU A 127 -16.84 -15.88 -24.83
C LEU A 127 -17.93 -16.95 -24.96
N SER A 128 -18.33 -17.60 -23.87
CA SER A 128 -19.47 -18.53 -23.90
C SER A 128 -20.75 -17.72 -24.06
N GLY A 129 -21.66 -18.19 -24.93
CA GLY A 129 -22.98 -17.58 -25.10
C GLY A 129 -23.89 -17.72 -23.86
N ASP A 130 -23.40 -18.39 -22.81
CA ASP A 130 -24.05 -18.61 -21.53
C ASP A 130 -22.98 -18.51 -20.40
N PRO A 131 -22.79 -17.30 -19.82
CA PRO A 131 -21.81 -17.08 -18.76
C PRO A 131 -22.16 -17.80 -17.45
N GLU A 132 -23.43 -18.12 -17.20
CA GLU A 132 -23.86 -18.89 -16.03
C GLU A 132 -23.51 -20.36 -16.15
N ALA A 133 -23.60 -20.94 -17.36
CA ALA A 133 -23.15 -22.30 -17.61
C ALA A 133 -21.62 -22.43 -17.45
N ALA A 134 -20.85 -21.50 -18.01
CA ALA A 134 -19.39 -21.54 -17.90
C ALA A 134 -18.88 -21.26 -16.48
N LEU A 135 -19.58 -20.44 -15.70
CA LEU A 135 -19.25 -20.26 -14.27
C LEU A 135 -19.51 -21.54 -13.46
N ARG A 136 -20.58 -22.28 -13.77
CA ARG A 136 -20.87 -23.57 -13.13
C ARG A 136 -19.81 -24.62 -13.44
N GLU A 137 -19.38 -24.71 -14.69
CA GLU A 137 -18.32 -25.65 -15.10
C GLU A 137 -16.99 -25.34 -14.39
N LEU A 138 -16.61 -24.07 -14.29
CA LEU A 138 -15.42 -23.65 -13.53
C LEU A 138 -15.53 -24.00 -12.04
N GLN A 139 -16.71 -23.83 -11.44
CA GLN A 139 -16.95 -24.23 -10.05
C GLN A 139 -16.78 -25.74 -9.87
N ASP A 140 -17.34 -26.54 -10.78
CA ASP A 140 -17.23 -28.00 -10.75
C ASP A 140 -15.77 -28.47 -10.90
N ASP A 141 -14.98 -27.82 -11.76
CA ASP A 141 -13.55 -28.11 -11.95
C ASP A 141 -12.72 -27.77 -10.71
N LEU A 142 -12.94 -26.57 -10.13
CA LEU A 142 -12.27 -26.17 -8.88
C LEU A 142 -12.60 -27.14 -7.74
N GLN A 143 -13.86 -27.55 -7.64
CA GLN A 143 -14.32 -28.48 -6.62
C GLN A 143 -13.68 -29.87 -6.80
N SER A 144 -13.60 -30.36 -8.04
CA SER A 144 -12.95 -31.62 -8.38
C SER A 144 -11.44 -31.60 -8.05
N GLU A 145 -10.78 -30.47 -8.29
CA GLU A 145 -9.36 -30.30 -7.98
C GLU A 145 -9.10 -30.26 -6.46
N ILE A 146 -9.96 -29.57 -5.70
CA ILE A 146 -9.91 -29.60 -4.24
C ILE A 146 -10.07 -31.04 -3.72
N GLU A 147 -11.03 -31.81 -4.24
CA GLU A 147 -11.22 -33.22 -3.88
C GLU A 147 -10.02 -34.10 -4.26
N ARG A 148 -9.34 -33.80 -5.37
CA ARG A 148 -8.11 -34.48 -5.78
C ARG A 148 -6.99 -34.22 -4.77
N LEU A 149 -6.75 -32.96 -4.42
CA LEU A 149 -5.70 -32.55 -3.47
C LEU A 149 -5.95 -33.14 -2.08
N GLN A 150 -7.20 -33.12 -1.61
CA GLN A 150 -7.60 -33.71 -0.33
C GLN A 150 -7.34 -35.23 -0.27
N ARG A 151 -7.45 -35.94 -1.39
CA ARG A 151 -7.15 -37.38 -1.49
C ARG A 151 -5.66 -37.68 -1.61
N GLN A 152 -4.86 -36.75 -2.12
CA GLN A 152 -3.42 -36.95 -2.32
C GLN A 152 -2.64 -36.96 -1.01
N ASP A 153 -3.04 -36.13 -0.05
CA ASP A 153 -2.44 -36.10 1.29
C ASP A 153 -3.54 -36.11 2.37
N PRO A 154 -4.07 -37.29 2.71
CA PRO A 154 -5.15 -37.41 3.69
C PRO A 154 -4.71 -36.93 5.08
N THR A 155 -3.43 -37.09 5.44
CA THR A 155 -2.91 -36.66 6.74
C THR A 155 -2.79 -35.14 6.83
N ALA A 156 -2.34 -34.45 5.77
CA ALA A 156 -2.35 -32.99 5.73
C ALA A 156 -3.78 -32.44 5.72
N ASN A 157 -4.69 -33.07 4.99
CA ASN A 157 -6.11 -32.69 4.97
C ASN A 157 -6.75 -32.85 6.36
N GLU A 158 -6.51 -33.96 7.07
CA GLU A 158 -6.99 -34.16 8.44
C GLU A 158 -6.48 -33.09 9.41
N ARG A 159 -5.19 -32.72 9.33
CA ARG A 159 -4.62 -31.64 10.14
C ARG A 159 -5.24 -30.29 9.82
N LEU A 160 -5.42 -29.97 8.53
CA LEU A 160 -6.04 -28.72 8.09
C LEU A 160 -7.51 -28.64 8.57
N GLN A 161 -8.26 -29.73 8.45
CA GLN A 161 -9.63 -29.80 8.95
C GLN A 161 -9.71 -29.71 10.47
N ALA A 162 -8.75 -30.30 11.20
CA ALA A 162 -8.66 -30.16 12.65
C ALA A 162 -8.38 -28.69 13.05
N ALA A 163 -7.40 -28.06 12.42
CA ALA A 163 -7.08 -26.65 12.65
C ALA A 163 -8.26 -25.71 12.31
N ALA A 164 -9.00 -26.00 11.22
CA ALA A 164 -10.20 -25.24 10.86
C ALA A 164 -11.33 -25.40 11.89
N ARG A 165 -11.53 -26.63 12.41
CA ARG A 165 -12.48 -26.88 13.51
C ARG A 165 -12.07 -26.15 14.79
N GLU A 166 -10.80 -26.22 15.18
CA GLU A 166 -10.28 -25.52 16.35
C GLU A 166 -10.44 -23.99 16.21
N ALA A 167 -10.13 -23.43 15.03
CA ALA A 167 -10.33 -22.02 14.76
C ALA A 167 -11.82 -21.63 14.82
N GLN A 168 -12.71 -22.45 14.25
CA GLN A 168 -14.15 -22.20 14.26
C GLN A 168 -14.76 -22.35 15.66
N GLU A 169 -14.28 -23.30 16.46
CA GLU A 169 -14.66 -23.47 17.87
C GLU A 169 -14.16 -22.30 18.72
N ALA A 170 -12.94 -21.81 18.48
CA ALA A 170 -12.44 -20.59 19.10
C ALA A 170 -13.34 -19.40 18.74
N MET A 171 -13.65 -19.19 17.46
CA MET A 171 -14.53 -18.10 16.99
C MET A 171 -15.97 -18.23 17.50
N SER A 172 -16.45 -19.45 17.73
CA SER A 172 -17.79 -19.73 18.25
C SER A 172 -17.86 -19.73 19.79
N ASN A 173 -16.74 -19.51 20.47
CA ASN A 173 -16.68 -19.43 21.92
C ASN A 173 -17.37 -18.13 22.39
N PRO A 174 -18.44 -18.18 23.19
CA PRO A 174 -19.15 -16.99 23.68
C PRO A 174 -18.25 -16.02 24.44
N PHE A 175 -17.14 -16.51 25.01
CA PHE A 175 -16.13 -15.67 25.62
C PHE A 175 -15.33 -14.86 24.58
N TRP A 176 -14.96 -15.43 23.43
CA TRP A 176 -14.27 -14.68 22.37
C TRP A 176 -15.16 -13.54 21.86
N ALA A 177 -16.46 -13.80 21.65
CA ALA A 177 -17.40 -12.73 21.32
C ALA A 177 -17.36 -11.57 22.35
N SER A 178 -17.29 -11.89 23.65
CA SER A 178 -17.17 -10.87 24.71
C SER A 178 -15.84 -10.11 24.71
N LEU A 179 -14.71 -10.75 24.38
CA LEU A 179 -13.42 -10.08 24.27
C LEU A 179 -13.38 -9.14 23.05
N GLN A 180 -13.96 -9.57 21.93
CA GLN A 180 -14.08 -8.73 20.74
C GLN A 180 -14.95 -7.51 21.02
N ALA A 181 -16.12 -7.70 21.65
CA ALA A 181 -16.98 -6.61 22.07
C ALA A 181 -16.25 -5.64 23.02
N LEU A 182 -15.46 -6.18 23.97
CA LEU A 182 -14.64 -5.36 24.88
C LEU A 182 -13.58 -4.54 24.14
N LEU A 183 -12.94 -5.10 23.11
CA LEU A 183 -11.96 -4.41 22.27
C LEU A 183 -12.59 -3.40 21.29
N GLN A 184 -13.85 -3.60 20.90
CA GLN A 184 -14.57 -2.72 19.98
C GLN A 184 -15.31 -1.57 20.67
N ALA A 185 -15.51 -1.64 21.99
CA ALA A 185 -16.15 -0.56 22.73
C ALA A 185 -15.39 0.76 22.58
N ASP A 186 -16.07 1.82 22.17
CA ASP A 186 -15.50 3.13 21.82
C ASP A 186 -15.71 4.20 22.90
N SER A 187 -16.44 3.88 23.97
CA SER A 187 -16.69 4.74 25.11
C SER A 187 -16.82 3.96 26.43
N MET A 188 -16.82 4.65 27.57
CA MET A 188 -17.07 4.03 28.87
C MET A 188 -18.51 3.50 28.97
N ALA A 189 -19.50 4.20 28.41
CA ALA A 189 -20.86 3.67 28.32
C ALA A 189 -20.90 2.39 27.48
N SER A 190 -20.19 2.36 26.35
CA SER A 190 -20.07 1.17 25.49
C SER A 190 -19.39 0.00 26.24
N LEU A 191 -18.32 0.26 26.99
CA LEU A 191 -17.65 -0.73 27.83
C LEU A 191 -18.57 -1.30 28.93
N LEU A 192 -19.34 -0.44 29.60
CA LEU A 192 -20.29 -0.85 30.63
C LEU A 192 -21.49 -1.62 30.04
N HIS A 193 -21.90 -1.28 28.82
CA HIS A 193 -22.94 -2.01 28.09
C HIS A 193 -22.46 -3.41 27.70
N VAL A 194 -21.24 -3.55 27.17
CA VAL A 194 -20.61 -4.85 26.91
C VAL A 194 -20.55 -5.71 28.17
N ALA A 195 -20.23 -5.12 29.32
CA ALA A 195 -20.25 -5.82 30.61
C ALA A 195 -21.64 -6.30 31.05
N GLN A 196 -22.71 -5.58 30.68
CA GLN A 196 -24.10 -5.99 30.95
C GLN A 196 -24.51 -7.16 30.04
N ASP A 197 -24.16 -7.08 28.75
CA ASP A 197 -24.48 -8.12 27.76
C ASP A 197 -23.65 -9.40 27.96
N HIS A 198 -22.45 -9.25 28.53
CA HIS A 198 -21.51 -10.34 28.79
C HIS A 198 -21.14 -10.42 30.28
N PRO A 199 -22.04 -10.86 31.17
CA PRO A 199 -21.79 -10.92 32.62
C PRO A 199 -20.64 -11.86 33.00
N ALA A 200 -20.26 -12.77 32.11
CA ALA A 200 -19.08 -13.63 32.25
C ALA A 200 -17.78 -12.83 32.42
N LEU A 201 -17.68 -11.59 31.90
CA LEU A 201 -16.54 -10.70 32.07
C LEU A 201 -16.39 -10.17 33.50
N LEU A 202 -17.42 -10.33 34.34
CA LEU A 202 -17.47 -9.74 35.68
C LEU A 202 -17.15 -10.74 36.78
N THR A 203 -16.99 -12.01 36.41
CA THR A 203 -16.64 -13.09 37.34
C THR A 203 -15.17 -13.01 37.71
N ASP A 204 -14.79 -13.56 38.86
CA ASP A 204 -13.39 -13.61 39.27
C ASP A 204 -12.53 -14.51 38.37
N GLU A 205 -13.15 -15.49 37.70
CA GLU A 205 -12.48 -16.39 36.75
C GLU A 205 -12.09 -15.67 35.44
N SER A 206 -12.80 -14.61 35.08
CA SER A 206 -12.55 -13.87 33.83
C SER A 206 -11.14 -13.26 33.77
N ALA A 207 -10.58 -12.81 34.89
CA ALA A 207 -9.26 -12.21 34.93
C ALA A 207 -8.16 -13.18 34.46
N ALA A 208 -8.25 -14.45 34.88
CA ALA A 208 -7.31 -15.49 34.45
C ALA A 208 -7.44 -15.78 32.95
N ARG A 209 -8.68 -15.83 32.43
CA ARG A 209 -8.95 -16.07 31.02
C ARG A 209 -8.52 -14.90 30.12
N ILE A 210 -8.66 -13.67 30.59
CA ILE A 210 -8.16 -12.45 29.92
C ILE A 210 -6.64 -12.47 29.85
N ALA A 211 -5.98 -12.76 30.97
CA ALA A 211 -4.51 -12.86 31.02
C ALA A 211 -3.98 -13.97 30.10
N GLU A 212 -4.66 -15.11 30.05
CA GLU A 212 -4.32 -16.19 29.12
C GLU A 212 -4.52 -15.77 27.66
N ALA A 213 -5.62 -15.10 27.33
CA ALA A 213 -5.86 -14.58 25.98
C ALA A 213 -4.80 -13.56 25.55
N ALA A 214 -4.44 -12.63 26.42
CA ALA A 214 -3.36 -11.67 26.16
C ALA A 214 -2.00 -12.36 25.98
N ALA A 215 -1.67 -13.35 26.83
CA ALA A 215 -0.46 -14.15 26.67
C ALA A 215 -0.44 -14.94 25.34
N ASN A 216 -1.58 -15.44 24.88
CA ASN A 216 -1.71 -16.11 23.59
C ASN A 216 -1.47 -15.13 22.43
N ALA A 217 -2.03 -13.93 22.49
CA ALA A 217 -1.82 -12.89 21.49
C ALA A 217 -0.35 -12.47 21.38
N ARG A 218 0.34 -12.28 22.53
CA ARG A 218 1.79 -12.00 22.56
C ARG A 218 2.61 -13.11 21.90
N ARG A 219 2.29 -14.39 22.17
CA ARG A 219 2.97 -15.53 21.51
C ARG A 219 2.79 -15.55 19.99
N GLN A 220 1.75 -14.92 19.47
CA GLN A 220 1.47 -14.79 18.05
C GLN A 220 2.02 -13.49 17.43
N GLY A 221 2.75 -12.67 18.21
CA GLY A 221 3.32 -11.40 17.76
C GLY A 221 2.34 -10.23 17.77
N ALA A 222 1.13 -10.41 18.32
CA ALA A 222 0.10 -9.37 18.42
C ALA A 222 0.21 -8.59 19.74
N GLU A 223 1.34 -7.91 19.95
CA GLU A 223 1.67 -7.24 21.23
C GLU A 223 0.68 -6.12 21.57
N GLN A 224 0.33 -5.30 20.58
CA GLN A 224 -0.60 -4.18 20.78
C GLN A 224 -2.00 -4.67 21.18
N ALA A 225 -2.50 -5.71 20.51
CA ALA A 225 -3.81 -6.28 20.84
C ALA A 225 -3.85 -6.87 22.26
N ALA A 226 -2.74 -7.45 22.73
CA ALA A 226 -2.64 -7.96 24.10
C ALA A 226 -2.71 -6.82 25.14
N ASN A 227 -1.99 -5.73 24.89
CA ASN A 227 -1.98 -4.57 25.78
C ASN A 227 -3.34 -3.87 25.81
N ASP A 228 -3.96 -3.67 24.65
CA ASP A 228 -5.29 -3.05 24.52
C ASP A 228 -6.35 -3.85 25.29
N LEU A 229 -6.30 -5.18 25.20
CA LEU A 229 -7.22 -6.06 25.90
C LEU A 229 -7.08 -5.95 27.42
N GLU A 230 -5.85 -5.98 27.93
CA GLU A 230 -5.57 -5.87 29.37
C GLU A 230 -5.98 -4.51 29.93
N GLN A 231 -5.65 -3.42 29.23
CA GLN A 231 -6.00 -2.06 29.63
C GLN A 231 -7.52 -1.86 29.68
N ARG A 232 -8.24 -2.28 28.63
CA ARG A 232 -9.70 -2.18 28.57
C ARG A 232 -10.38 -2.99 29.67
N TYR A 233 -9.89 -4.20 29.93
CA TYR A 233 -10.40 -5.03 31.02
C TYR A 233 -10.15 -4.39 32.40
N GLN A 234 -8.94 -3.87 32.65
CA GLN A 234 -8.64 -3.18 33.90
C GLN A 234 -9.51 -1.94 34.12
N LEU A 235 -9.72 -1.16 33.06
CA LEU A 235 -10.60 0.01 33.09
C LEU A 235 -12.02 -0.37 33.49
N LEU A 236 -12.59 -1.40 32.87
CA LEU A 236 -13.91 -1.94 33.23
C LEU A 236 -13.97 -2.34 34.72
N ARG A 237 -12.99 -3.10 35.21
CA ARG A 237 -12.96 -3.57 36.61
C ARG A 237 -12.84 -2.41 37.60
N ASN A 238 -12.03 -1.40 37.29
CA ASN A 238 -11.87 -0.22 38.12
C ASN A 238 -13.17 0.58 38.22
N THR A 239 -13.85 0.81 37.09
CA THR A 239 -15.13 1.51 37.04
C THR A 239 -16.20 0.77 37.85
N GLN A 240 -16.26 -0.56 37.72
CA GLN A 240 -17.22 -1.36 38.49
C GLN A 240 -16.97 -1.32 40.00
N ARG A 241 -15.70 -1.41 40.41
CA ARG A 241 -15.34 -1.30 41.82
C ARG A 241 -15.72 0.07 42.39
N ALA A 242 -15.39 1.14 41.68
CA ALA A 242 -15.73 2.50 42.09
C ALA A 242 -17.26 2.69 42.21
N ALA A 243 -18.03 2.13 41.27
CA ALA A 243 -19.48 2.15 41.32
C ALA A 243 -20.05 1.39 42.52
N GLN A 244 -19.50 0.21 42.82
CA GLN A 244 -19.88 -0.58 43.99
C GLN A 244 -19.58 0.15 45.31
N GLU A 245 -18.43 0.80 45.42
CA GLU A 245 -18.04 1.62 46.57
C GLU A 245 -18.98 2.84 46.73
N ALA A 246 -19.46 3.40 45.62
CA ALA A 246 -20.46 4.46 45.61
C ALA A 246 -21.91 3.97 45.83
N GLY A 247 -22.14 2.67 45.96
CA GLY A 247 -23.46 2.07 46.16
C GLY A 247 -24.38 2.14 44.93
N LEU A 248 -23.82 2.30 43.73
CA LEU A 248 -24.57 2.37 42.47
C LEU A 248 -24.81 0.96 41.89
N SER A 249 -26.01 0.72 41.36
CA SER A 249 -26.28 -0.48 40.57
C SER A 249 -25.58 -0.40 39.19
N PRO A 250 -25.39 -1.54 38.49
CA PRO A 250 -24.83 -1.52 37.13
C PRO A 250 -25.64 -0.67 36.15
N GLU A 251 -26.96 -0.70 36.26
CA GLU A 251 -27.87 0.12 35.44
C GLU A 251 -27.72 1.62 35.76
N GLN A 252 -27.62 1.97 37.05
CA GLN A 252 -27.41 3.35 37.49
C GLN A 252 -26.03 3.87 37.09
N THR A 253 -25.01 3.01 37.11
CA THR A 253 -23.65 3.34 36.68
C THR A 253 -23.60 3.62 35.19
N LEU A 254 -24.22 2.74 34.38
CA LEU A 254 -24.33 2.95 32.94
C LEU A 254 -25.10 4.25 32.65
N ALA A 255 -26.27 4.45 33.26
CA ALA A 255 -27.06 5.66 33.06
C ALA A 255 -26.29 6.95 33.44
N ALA A 256 -25.60 6.94 34.59
CA ALA A 256 -24.79 8.08 35.03
C ALA A 256 -23.61 8.34 34.09
N THR A 257 -22.93 7.28 33.63
CA THR A 257 -21.80 7.37 32.70
C THR A 257 -22.25 7.89 31.34
N THR A 258 -23.35 7.37 30.79
CA THR A 258 -23.92 7.83 29.53
C THR A 258 -24.30 9.31 29.60
N VAL A 259 -24.91 9.77 30.69
CA VAL A 259 -25.24 11.20 30.88
C VAL A 259 -23.99 12.07 30.97
N LEU A 260 -22.95 11.61 31.67
CA LEU A 260 -21.67 12.31 31.75
C LEU A 260 -20.99 12.39 30.38
N GLU A 261 -20.94 11.29 29.64
CA GLU A 261 -20.34 11.24 28.29
C GLU A 261 -21.12 12.07 27.27
N GLN A 262 -22.45 12.00 27.29
CA GLN A 262 -23.29 12.84 26.43
C GLN A 262 -23.14 14.33 26.78
N GLY A 263 -23.05 14.68 28.08
CA GLY A 263 -22.76 16.05 28.52
C GLY A 263 -21.34 16.54 28.15
N LEU A 264 -20.36 15.63 28.11
CA LEU A 264 -19.00 15.89 27.60
C LEU A 264 -18.98 16.05 26.06
N HIS A 265 -19.89 15.40 25.34
CA HIS A 265 -20.02 15.51 23.89
C HIS A 265 -20.77 16.77 23.44
N ASP A 266 -21.78 17.19 24.22
CA ASP A 266 -22.59 18.40 23.99
C ASP A 266 -21.88 19.70 24.42
N THR A 267 -20.66 19.60 24.97
CA THR A 267 -19.78 20.74 25.27
C THR A 267 -18.73 20.89 24.15
N PRO A 268 -18.87 21.87 23.23
CA PRO A 268 -18.05 21.95 22.01
C PRO A 268 -16.53 22.11 22.26
N ASP A 269 -16.11 22.49 23.47
CA ASP A 269 -14.68 22.63 23.83
C ASP A 269 -13.99 21.27 24.09
N LEU A 270 -14.74 20.23 24.50
CA LEU A 270 -14.20 18.92 24.88
C LEU A 270 -14.12 17.92 23.72
N ALA A 271 -15.04 17.96 22.75
CA ALA A 271 -14.91 17.20 21.50
C ALA A 271 -13.63 17.59 20.73
N GLY A 272 -13.27 18.89 20.75
CA GLY A 272 -12.00 19.38 20.21
C GLY A 272 -10.77 18.90 20.99
N VAL A 273 -10.89 18.63 22.31
CA VAL A 273 -9.80 18.02 23.11
C VAL A 273 -9.62 16.54 22.74
N SER A 274 -10.72 15.80 22.51
CA SER A 274 -10.67 14.39 22.12
C SER A 274 -10.07 14.20 20.72
N ALA A 275 -10.47 15.02 19.74
CA ALA A 275 -9.89 15.01 18.40
C ALA A 275 -8.40 15.39 18.43
N LEU A 276 -8.03 16.45 19.15
CA LEU A 276 -6.63 16.86 19.30
C LEU A 276 -5.78 15.79 20.00
N GLY A 277 -6.34 15.10 21.01
CA GLY A 277 -5.68 13.98 21.67
C GLY A 277 -5.38 12.82 20.71
N GLN A 278 -6.31 12.50 19.81
CA GLN A 278 -6.10 11.46 18.79
C GLN A 278 -5.03 11.87 17.76
N THR A 279 -5.01 13.14 17.36
CA THR A 279 -3.99 13.67 16.46
C THR A 279 -2.61 13.64 17.13
N ILE A 280 -2.51 14.04 18.40
CA ILE A 280 -1.27 13.95 19.20
C ILE A 280 -0.78 12.50 19.26
N GLN A 281 -1.67 11.54 19.52
CA GLN A 281 -1.30 10.12 19.58
C GLN A 281 -0.79 9.60 18.23
N THR A 282 -1.43 10.00 17.13
CA THR A 282 -1.01 9.64 15.76
C THR A 282 0.37 10.22 15.44
N PHE A 283 0.62 11.47 15.82
CA PHE A 283 1.89 12.15 15.64
C PHE A 283 3.03 11.47 16.43
N VAL A 284 2.83 11.19 17.72
CA VAL A 284 3.84 10.54 18.58
C VAL A 284 4.15 9.10 18.13
N ASN A 285 3.18 8.41 17.54
CA ASN A 285 3.33 7.03 17.07
C ASN A 285 3.76 6.92 15.59
N ALA A 286 4.08 8.03 14.93
CA ALA A 286 4.51 8.02 13.54
C ALA A 286 5.80 7.19 13.37
N ARG A 287 5.91 6.46 12.26
CA ARG A 287 7.01 5.50 12.05
C ARG A 287 8.32 6.20 11.73
N THR A 288 8.25 7.36 11.10
CA THR A 288 9.40 8.17 10.70
C THR A 288 9.15 9.64 11.01
N TRP A 289 10.23 10.43 11.07
CA TRP A 289 10.13 11.88 11.19
C TRP A 289 9.50 12.53 9.95
N ASP A 290 9.55 11.89 8.79
CA ASP A 290 8.85 12.34 7.58
C ASP A 290 7.34 12.18 7.69
N ASP A 291 6.87 11.03 8.18
CA ASP A 291 5.45 10.82 8.48
C ASP A 291 4.99 11.83 9.53
N SER A 292 5.83 12.08 10.55
CA SER A 292 5.57 13.07 11.59
C SER A 292 5.45 14.49 11.02
N GLN A 293 6.32 14.87 10.08
CA GLN A 293 6.27 16.17 9.41
C GLN A 293 4.96 16.33 8.64
N GLN A 294 4.56 15.33 7.84
CA GLN A 294 3.32 15.36 7.08
C GLN A 294 2.08 15.49 7.99
N ILE A 295 2.09 14.83 9.14
CA ILE A 295 0.99 14.95 10.13
C ILE A 295 0.91 16.39 10.65
N VAL A 296 2.03 17.02 11.00
CA VAL A 296 2.03 18.41 11.48
C VAL A 296 1.58 19.40 10.40
N GLU A 297 1.95 19.17 9.14
CA GLU A 297 1.51 19.97 8.00
C GLU A 297 0.00 19.87 7.74
N GLN A 298 -0.57 18.66 7.92
CA GLN A 298 -2.01 18.40 7.74
C GLN A 298 -2.86 18.86 8.94
N HIS A 299 -2.26 18.92 10.12
CA HIS A 299 -2.93 19.21 11.39
C HIS A 299 -2.31 20.39 12.13
N PRO A 300 -2.54 21.64 11.67
CA PRO A 300 -1.97 22.85 12.29
C PRO A 300 -2.41 23.05 13.75
N GLU A 301 -3.48 22.39 14.20
CA GLU A 301 -3.91 22.36 15.60
C GLU A 301 -2.83 21.81 16.55
N LEU A 302 -1.89 20.99 16.07
CA LEU A 302 -0.74 20.50 16.84
C LEU A 302 0.22 21.62 17.26
N LEU A 303 0.25 22.74 16.53
CA LEU A 303 1.09 23.90 16.84
C LEU A 303 0.40 24.91 17.77
N SER A 304 -0.80 24.59 18.27
CA SER A 304 -1.56 25.46 19.16
C SER A 304 -1.06 25.43 20.61
N ASP A 305 -1.34 26.49 21.37
CA ASP A 305 -1.08 26.51 22.82
C ASP A 305 -1.87 25.42 23.56
N LYS A 306 -3.05 25.04 23.03
CA LYS A 306 -3.88 23.95 23.56
C LYS A 306 -3.14 22.60 23.45
N ALA A 307 -2.48 22.34 22.32
CA ALA A 307 -1.66 21.14 22.15
C ALA A 307 -0.46 21.13 23.11
N ASP A 308 0.23 22.26 23.29
CA ASP A 308 1.37 22.35 24.23
C ASP A 308 0.95 22.05 25.69
N VAL A 309 -0.22 22.54 26.10
CA VAL A 309 -0.78 22.25 27.43
C VAL A 309 -1.11 20.76 27.58
N LEU A 310 -1.71 20.14 26.55
CA LEU A 310 -2.05 18.71 26.57
C LEU A 310 -0.79 17.83 26.62
N PHE A 311 0.25 18.13 25.84
CA PHE A 311 1.55 17.44 25.97
C PHE A 311 2.10 17.56 27.38
N GLY A 312 2.02 18.73 28.01
CA GLY A 312 2.43 18.92 29.40
C GLY A 312 1.69 18.03 30.40
N GLN A 313 0.38 17.81 30.20
CA GLN A 313 -0.43 16.92 31.03
C GLN A 313 -0.07 15.45 30.81
N LEU A 314 0.14 15.03 29.55
CA LEU A 314 0.54 13.67 29.20
C LEU A 314 1.91 13.31 29.78
N ILE A 315 2.89 14.22 29.70
CA ILE A 315 4.21 14.05 30.30
C ILE A 315 4.10 13.87 31.82
N ALA A 316 3.33 14.72 32.50
CA ALA A 316 3.13 14.61 33.95
C ALA A 316 2.48 13.26 34.35
N ALA A 317 1.51 12.78 33.55
CA ALA A 317 0.88 11.48 33.77
C ALA A 317 1.84 10.31 33.53
N ALA A 318 2.68 10.37 32.49
CA ALA A 318 3.69 9.35 32.19
C ALA A 318 4.73 9.25 33.31
N GLN A 319 5.21 10.39 33.81
CA GLN A 319 6.15 10.47 34.93
C GLN A 319 5.55 9.88 36.23
N ALA A 320 4.27 10.11 36.49
CA ALA A 320 3.57 9.56 37.66
C ALA A 320 3.37 8.04 37.57
N SER A 321 3.32 7.48 36.37
CA SER A 321 3.02 6.06 36.12
C SER A 321 4.25 5.13 36.14
N GLN A 322 5.47 5.67 36.35
CA GLN A 322 6.75 4.93 36.31
C GLN A 322 6.96 4.07 35.05
N VAL A 323 6.42 4.50 33.91
CA VAL A 323 6.72 3.88 32.61
C VAL A 323 8.04 4.44 32.10
N ASP A 324 9.07 3.59 32.01
CA ASP A 324 10.38 3.99 31.50
C ASP A 324 10.27 4.47 30.03
N GLY A 325 10.89 5.61 29.71
CA GLY A 325 11.02 6.15 28.35
C GLY A 325 9.87 7.03 27.84
N GLY A 326 8.62 6.76 28.24
CA GLY A 326 7.45 7.44 27.66
C GLY A 326 7.40 8.95 27.87
N ALA A 327 7.90 9.45 29.01
CA ALA A 327 7.95 10.90 29.27
C ALA A 327 8.99 11.61 28.39
N ALA A 328 10.15 10.98 28.16
CA ALA A 328 11.23 11.56 27.37
C ALA A 328 10.86 11.64 25.88
N GLU A 329 10.17 10.61 25.36
CA GLU A 329 9.65 10.61 24.00
C GLU A 329 8.61 11.72 23.78
N LEU A 330 7.69 11.91 24.74
CA LEU A 330 6.70 13.00 24.67
C LEU A 330 7.35 14.39 24.78
N GLU A 331 8.40 14.55 25.58
CA GLU A 331 9.19 15.78 25.69
C GLU A 331 9.88 16.12 24.36
N GLU A 332 10.50 15.13 23.71
CA GLU A 332 11.15 15.29 22.41
C GLU A 332 10.17 15.76 21.32
N HIS A 333 8.98 15.14 21.25
CA HIS A 333 7.93 15.53 20.31
C HIS A 333 7.39 16.93 20.61
N ARG A 334 7.18 17.27 21.88
CA ARG A 334 6.73 18.60 22.30
C ARG A 334 7.74 19.69 21.95
N ASP A 335 9.02 19.45 22.19
CA ASP A 335 10.09 20.40 21.89
C ASP A 335 10.24 20.61 20.37
N LEU A 336 10.06 19.56 19.57
CA LEU A 336 10.01 19.69 18.12
C LEU A 336 8.84 20.58 17.65
N LEU A 337 7.63 20.40 18.18
CA LEU A 337 6.49 21.24 17.83
C LEU A 337 6.70 22.71 18.24
N ARG A 338 7.35 22.96 19.37
CA ARG A 338 7.76 24.32 19.76
C ARG A 338 8.76 24.89 18.78
N ARG A 339 9.74 24.10 18.37
CA ARG A 339 10.73 24.50 17.35
C ARG A 339 10.05 24.82 16.02
N CYS A 340 9.07 24.02 15.59
CA CYS A 340 8.25 24.32 14.41
C CYS A 340 7.57 25.69 14.49
N ARG A 341 7.12 26.13 15.68
CA ARG A 341 6.53 27.48 15.87
C ARG A 341 7.56 28.60 15.77
N GLU A 342 8.82 28.34 16.12
CA GLU A 342 9.89 29.34 16.11
C GLU A 342 10.49 29.55 14.72
N VAL A 343 10.75 28.46 14.01
CA VAL A 343 11.55 28.48 12.77
C VAL A 343 10.82 27.94 11.55
N GLY A 344 9.57 27.49 11.71
CA GLY A 344 8.79 26.84 10.66
C GLY A 344 8.97 25.32 10.65
N ILE A 345 7.95 24.62 10.14
CA ILE A 345 7.90 23.14 10.11
C ILE A 345 9.09 22.55 9.34
N PRO A 346 9.38 22.95 8.08
CA PRO A 346 10.42 22.28 7.29
C PRO A 346 11.81 22.36 7.96
N ARG A 347 12.15 23.53 8.50
CA ARG A 347 13.44 23.77 9.16
C ARG A 347 13.59 22.97 10.45
N ALA A 348 12.56 22.97 11.30
CA ALA A 348 12.59 22.25 12.57
C ALA A 348 12.79 20.74 12.37
N PHE A 349 12.11 20.15 11.38
CA PHE A 349 12.30 18.75 11.02
C PHE A 349 13.65 18.48 10.36
N ALA A 350 14.17 19.40 9.56
CA ALA A 350 15.50 19.26 8.99
C ALA A 350 16.60 19.28 10.07
N GLU A 351 16.51 20.19 11.05
CA GLU A 351 17.39 20.22 12.23
C GLU A 351 17.28 18.92 13.06
N LYS A 352 16.12 18.26 13.05
CA LYS A 352 15.89 17.00 13.77
C LYS A 352 16.46 15.77 13.05
N VAL A 353 16.33 15.74 11.73
CA VAL A 353 16.70 14.57 10.89
C VAL A 353 18.18 14.59 10.51
N LEU A 354 18.75 15.78 10.25
CA LEU A 354 20.14 15.90 9.85
C LEU A 354 21.09 15.69 11.05
N PRO A 355 22.15 14.88 10.91
CA PRO A 355 23.17 14.77 11.94
C PRO A 355 23.97 16.08 12.06
N PRO A 356 24.63 16.34 13.20
CA PRO A 356 25.38 17.58 13.43
C PRO A 356 26.41 17.90 12.36
N GLU A 357 27.07 16.87 11.81
CA GLU A 357 28.06 17.01 10.74
C GLU A 357 27.43 17.53 9.44
N ALA A 358 26.21 17.07 9.12
CA ALA A 358 25.48 17.51 7.93
C ALA A 358 24.95 18.94 8.08
N LEU A 359 24.55 19.34 9.29
CA LEU A 359 24.16 20.73 9.57
C LEU A 359 25.34 21.70 9.45
N ALA A 360 26.52 21.31 9.96
CA ALA A 360 27.74 22.09 9.81
C ALA A 360 28.16 22.22 8.34
N GLU A 361 27.95 21.15 7.55
CA GLU A 361 28.19 21.17 6.11
C GLU A 361 27.20 22.08 5.36
N ALA A 362 25.92 22.04 5.71
CA ALA A 362 24.91 22.96 5.17
C ALA A 362 25.30 24.42 5.43
N GLU A 363 25.73 24.74 6.65
CA GLU A 363 26.21 26.08 7.02
C GLU A 363 27.44 26.50 6.22
N ARG A 364 28.41 25.60 6.03
CA ARG A 364 29.61 25.84 5.21
C ARG A 364 29.25 26.19 3.76
N LEU A 365 28.20 25.55 3.24
CA LEU A 365 27.67 25.80 1.89
C LEU A 365 26.70 26.99 1.83
N GLY A 366 26.37 27.62 2.97
CA GLY A 366 25.45 28.74 3.04
C GLY A 366 23.98 28.36 2.78
N LEU A 367 23.61 27.10 3.00
CA LEU A 367 22.27 26.56 2.76
C LEU A 367 21.47 26.47 4.04
N ALA A 368 20.15 26.67 3.95
CA ALA A 368 19.27 26.36 5.05
C ALA A 368 19.21 24.83 5.27
N PRO A 369 19.03 24.34 6.52
CA PRO A 369 18.93 22.91 6.80
C PRO A 369 17.89 22.18 5.94
N GLU A 370 16.73 22.79 5.73
CA GLU A 370 15.63 22.24 4.93
C GLU A 370 15.98 22.14 3.44
N GLU A 371 16.70 23.12 2.90
CA GLU A 371 17.20 23.09 1.52
C GLU A 371 18.22 21.98 1.38
N PHE A 372 19.18 21.88 2.30
CA PHE A 372 20.19 20.83 2.30
C PHE A 372 19.58 19.43 2.42
N LEU A 373 18.59 19.24 3.29
CA LEU A 373 17.89 17.96 3.44
C LEU A 373 17.09 17.59 2.18
N ALA A 374 16.35 18.55 1.60
CA ALA A 374 15.62 18.34 0.35
C ALA A 374 16.57 17.93 -0.78
N ALA A 375 17.70 18.61 -0.85
CA ALA A 375 18.75 18.27 -1.78
C ALA A 375 19.25 16.83 -1.53
N ALA A 376 19.74 16.52 -0.32
CA ALA A 376 20.27 15.19 0.02
C ALA A 376 19.32 14.04 -0.34
N ARG A 377 18.00 14.23 -0.15
CA ARG A 377 16.96 13.27 -0.57
C ARG A 377 16.89 13.12 -2.09
N ALA A 378 16.83 14.23 -2.81
CA ALA A 378 16.79 14.23 -4.25
C ALA A 378 18.06 13.59 -4.88
N ALA A 379 19.21 13.65 -4.20
CA ALA A 379 20.41 12.91 -4.59
C ALA A 379 20.32 11.39 -4.35
N GLN A 380 19.66 10.97 -3.26
CA GLN A 380 19.40 9.55 -2.99
C GLN A 380 18.45 8.95 -4.04
N ASP A 381 17.40 9.67 -4.40
CA ASP A 381 16.39 9.24 -5.37
C ASP A 381 16.81 9.48 -6.84
N MET A 382 18.01 10.03 -7.06
CA MET A 382 18.52 10.32 -8.39
C MET A 382 18.72 9.03 -9.21
N PRO A 383 18.17 8.95 -10.44
CA PRO A 383 18.39 7.80 -11.32
C PRO A 383 19.89 7.55 -11.55
N PRO A 384 20.36 6.28 -11.49
CA PRO A 384 21.78 5.95 -11.63
C PRO A 384 22.42 6.52 -12.91
N ALA A 385 21.68 6.51 -14.01
CA ALA A 385 22.14 7.06 -15.29
C ALA A 385 22.38 8.57 -15.26
N LEU A 386 21.52 9.34 -14.60
CA LEU A 386 21.70 10.78 -14.43
C LEU A 386 22.92 11.07 -13.56
N ARG A 387 23.12 10.30 -12.48
CA ARG A 387 24.29 10.40 -11.60
C ARG A 387 25.60 10.14 -12.37
N GLU A 388 25.62 9.14 -13.24
CA GLU A 388 26.78 8.84 -14.08
C GLU A 388 27.08 9.97 -15.09
N VAL A 389 26.06 10.52 -15.73
CA VAL A 389 26.20 11.63 -16.67
C VAL A 389 26.76 12.87 -15.97
N LEU A 390 26.23 13.23 -14.81
CA LEU A 390 26.72 14.38 -14.03
C LEU A 390 28.16 14.17 -13.55
N ALA A 391 28.52 12.97 -13.09
CA ALA A 391 29.89 12.65 -12.69
C ALA A 391 30.87 12.74 -13.88
N GLU A 392 30.45 12.32 -15.07
CA GLU A 392 31.29 12.38 -16.26
C GLU A 392 31.45 13.80 -16.80
N LEU A 393 30.42 14.64 -16.69
CA LEU A 393 30.52 16.07 -17.00
C LEU A 393 31.45 16.80 -16.00
N ALA A 394 31.31 16.54 -14.70
CA ALA A 394 32.17 17.09 -13.66
C ALA A 394 33.65 16.67 -13.83
N ALA A 395 33.92 15.40 -14.14
CA ALA A 395 35.27 14.88 -14.39
C ALA A 395 35.97 15.56 -15.58
N ASN A 396 35.20 16.15 -16.50
CA ASN A 396 35.69 16.91 -17.65
C ASN A 396 35.69 18.43 -17.43
N GLY A 397 35.47 18.89 -16.19
CA GLY A 397 35.53 20.29 -15.80
C GLY A 397 34.29 21.11 -16.18
N ALA A 398 33.15 20.46 -16.44
CA ALA A 398 31.89 21.18 -16.64
C ALA A 398 31.33 21.63 -15.28
N GLU A 399 31.18 22.94 -15.12
CA GLU A 399 30.46 23.54 -14.00
C GLU A 399 28.98 23.64 -14.36
N ILE A 400 28.13 22.93 -13.62
CA ILE A 400 26.68 22.85 -13.88
C ILE A 400 25.95 23.56 -12.74
N HIS A 401 25.65 24.84 -12.95
CA HIS A 401 24.97 25.68 -11.97
C HIS A 401 23.49 25.89 -12.33
N SER A 402 23.06 25.48 -13.51
CA SER A 402 21.69 25.66 -14.00
C SER A 402 21.29 24.59 -15.03
N ALA A 403 19.99 24.51 -15.32
CA ALA A 403 19.47 23.66 -16.41
C ALA A 403 20.07 24.04 -17.77
N GLU A 404 20.25 25.35 -18.04
CA GLU A 404 20.90 25.83 -19.27
C GLU A 404 22.38 25.42 -19.35
N ASP A 405 23.10 25.36 -18.23
CA ASP A 405 24.48 24.89 -18.20
C ASP A 405 24.57 23.39 -18.46
N LEU A 406 23.62 22.61 -17.93
CA LEU A 406 23.50 21.18 -18.21
C LEU A 406 23.20 20.93 -19.68
N GLU A 407 22.24 21.65 -20.27
CA GLU A 407 21.92 21.55 -21.70
C GLU A 407 23.13 21.92 -22.57
N ARG A 408 23.85 23.00 -22.22
CA ARG A 408 25.05 23.44 -22.94
C ARG A 408 26.18 22.40 -22.84
N ALA A 409 26.36 21.79 -21.67
CA ALA A 409 27.35 20.75 -21.45
C ALA A 409 26.99 19.47 -22.23
N LEU A 410 25.73 19.05 -22.21
CA LEU A 410 25.22 17.89 -22.95
C LEU A 410 25.26 18.09 -24.48
N ALA A 411 25.01 19.30 -24.97
CA ALA A 411 25.10 19.62 -26.40
C ALA A 411 26.51 19.38 -26.98
N SER A 412 27.55 19.47 -26.16
CA SER A 412 28.93 19.16 -26.54
C SER A 412 29.29 17.66 -26.44
N ARG A 413 28.39 16.85 -25.87
CA ARG A 413 28.58 15.42 -25.55
C ARG A 413 27.32 14.62 -25.91
N PRO A 414 27.05 14.40 -27.21
CA PRO A 414 25.87 13.68 -27.68
C PRO A 414 25.81 12.22 -27.19
N ASP A 415 26.96 11.64 -26.82
CA ASP A 415 27.06 10.35 -26.16
C ASP A 415 26.40 10.33 -24.77
N LEU A 416 26.60 11.38 -23.98
CA LEU A 416 26.01 11.53 -22.64
C LEU A 416 24.53 11.91 -22.71
N GLN A 417 24.16 12.73 -23.69
CA GLN A 417 22.77 13.07 -23.97
C GLN A 417 21.96 11.81 -24.33
N ALA A 418 22.45 11.00 -25.27
CA ALA A 418 21.78 9.75 -25.65
C ALA A 418 21.69 8.76 -24.48
N LYS A 419 22.70 8.72 -23.61
CA LYS A 419 22.71 7.89 -22.40
C LYS A 419 21.67 8.34 -21.38
N LEU A 420 21.46 9.66 -21.23
CA LEU A 420 20.42 10.23 -20.36
C LEU A 420 19.02 9.98 -20.93
N GLU A 421 18.82 10.19 -22.23
CA GLU A 421 17.56 9.95 -22.94
C GLU A 421 17.15 8.47 -22.92
N ALA A 422 18.11 7.55 -23.05
CA ALA A 422 17.86 6.11 -22.96
C ALA A 422 17.46 5.64 -21.55
N ALA A 423 17.73 6.45 -20.52
CA ALA A 423 17.48 6.10 -19.12
C ALA A 423 16.23 6.76 -18.51
N ALA A 424 15.59 7.70 -19.20
CA ALA A 424 14.38 8.38 -18.73
C ALA A 424 13.12 7.87 -19.47
N PRO A 425 12.17 7.19 -18.80
CA PRO A 425 10.82 7.08 -19.33
C PRO A 425 10.14 8.44 -19.14
N ALA A 426 9.98 9.18 -20.24
CA ALA A 426 9.21 10.40 -20.42
C ALA A 426 8.71 11.12 -19.14
N ARG A 427 9.53 12.03 -18.59
CA ARG A 427 9.05 13.24 -17.93
C ARG A 427 9.94 14.40 -18.36
N GLY A 428 9.34 15.45 -18.92
CA GLY A 428 10.01 16.72 -19.13
C GLY A 428 10.46 17.24 -17.77
N ALA A 429 11.76 17.39 -17.58
CA ALA A 429 12.35 17.88 -16.35
C ALA A 429 12.76 19.33 -16.55
N ASP A 430 11.96 20.26 -16.00
CA ASP A 430 12.57 21.41 -15.37
C ASP A 430 13.28 20.88 -14.11
N MET A 431 14.58 21.14 -14.01
CA MET A 431 15.39 20.83 -12.83
C MET A 431 14.88 21.66 -11.64
N PRO A 432 14.42 21.05 -10.53
CA PRO A 432 14.08 21.78 -9.32
C PRO A 432 15.26 22.64 -8.86
N SER A 433 15.03 23.92 -8.59
CA SER A 433 16.05 24.87 -8.10
C SER A 433 16.79 24.37 -6.87
N GLU A 434 16.12 23.52 -6.09
CA GLU A 434 16.59 22.95 -4.82
C GLU A 434 17.74 21.93 -5.00
N LEU A 435 18.01 21.48 -6.24
CA LEU A 435 19.11 20.55 -6.55
C LEU A 435 20.45 21.23 -6.87
N GLN A 436 20.47 22.55 -7.11
CA GLN A 436 21.68 23.32 -7.42
C GLN A 436 22.85 23.09 -6.45
N PRO A 437 22.66 23.14 -5.11
CA PRO A 437 23.79 23.02 -4.19
C PRO A 437 24.49 21.65 -4.17
N ILE A 438 23.80 20.56 -4.50
CA ILE A 438 24.41 19.22 -4.52
C ILE A 438 25.28 19.04 -5.74
N LEU A 439 24.85 19.59 -6.87
CA LEU A 439 25.61 19.54 -8.12
C LEU A 439 26.93 20.31 -7.97
N GLU A 440 26.93 21.38 -7.17
CA GLU A 440 28.14 22.09 -6.74
C GLU A 440 29.07 21.24 -5.87
N GLN A 441 28.55 20.37 -5.00
CA GLN A 441 29.36 19.43 -4.21
C GLN A 441 29.96 18.30 -5.07
N LEU A 442 29.18 17.76 -6.03
CA LEU A 442 29.65 16.69 -6.92
C LEU A 442 30.68 17.17 -7.94
N SER A 443 30.80 18.49 -8.16
CA SER A 443 31.79 19.11 -9.03
C SER A 443 33.07 19.57 -8.30
N GLN A 444 33.12 19.49 -6.96
CA GLN A 444 34.37 19.74 -6.23
C GLN A 444 35.29 18.51 -6.32
N PRO A 445 36.56 18.67 -6.73
CA PRO A 445 37.51 17.57 -6.70
C PRO A 445 37.70 17.11 -5.25
N ALA A 446 37.64 15.78 -5.03
CA ALA A 446 37.92 15.19 -3.73
C ALA A 446 39.32 15.61 -3.25
N HIS A 447 39.38 16.56 -2.32
CA HIS A 447 40.61 16.85 -1.61
C HIS A 447 40.83 15.73 -0.58
N TYR A 448 41.72 14.80 -0.94
CA TYR A 448 42.41 13.92 0.01
C TYR A 448 43.31 14.70 0.95
#